data_AF-A0A7V8NX44-F1
#
_entry.id   AF-A0A7V8NX44-F1
#
_cell.length_a   1.000
_cell.length_b   1.000
_cell.length_c   1.000
_cell.angle_alpha   90.00
_cell.angle_beta   90.00
_cell.angle_gamma   90.00
#
_symmetry.space_group_name_H-M   'P 1'
#
loop_
_entity.id
_entity.type
_entity.pdbx_description
1 polymer ?
#
loop_
_entity_poly.entity_id
_entity_poly.type
_entity_poly.pdbx_seq_one_letter_code
_entity_poly.pdbx_strand_id
1 'polypeptide(L)'
;AAPEVAGFFAQEGAYLLYLDNLTGNSCGNHGGAGGVPCGPLGNASPYLYFFGQNTSYAPHYPFYDITVGCNSNDITTANNLAPFCAGVGYDSVTGWGTANMLQFAWALNTAIAGDFGAPAVNFTGPTINHWYNTSQTVSWTISDTSANGAVPVGVAGFSSQWDADVGDNTSETTPGTQSSFYSGPQSPLGTSGALVLNSNVEGCHTAHVRAWDNGGSTSDNTYGPVCYDDIPPVVRCALPDGLWHASDVSLACTASDNLSGLANPADASFNLTTSVPSGTETNNACTNGHTVYDVAGNGNPAGPYCGNMVDKKPPTISITSPAATQYFHSATVTLNYSVTDGGSGVGTVSPTLDGSTTVGGSGLSNGTVINLLTELSLGTHTFTINAADNVGNRSSSSVTFMIVATAASIIADVNEFHSTGAISSADAYSGLITKLNQALPYWNTGKCGTADNIYSAFINQVMAQIGKGITAAAAATLISDAQYLIAHCP
;
A
#
# COMPACT_ATOMS: atom_id res chain seq x y z
N ALA A 1 46.45 36.02 49.78
CA ALA A 1 45.63 34.99 49.11
C ALA A 1 46.41 33.68 49.09
N ALA A 2 45.73 32.53 49.19
CA ALA A 2 46.37 31.23 48.92
C ALA A 2 47.04 31.26 47.51
N PRO A 3 48.16 30.56 47.28
CA PRO A 3 48.87 30.60 45.99
C PRO A 3 48.00 30.36 44.76
N GLU A 4 46.99 29.50 44.88
CA GLU A 4 46.00 29.19 43.82
C GLU A 4 45.19 30.42 43.40
N VAL A 5 44.66 31.18 44.37
CA VAL A 5 43.85 32.36 44.07
C VAL A 5 44.69 33.53 43.56
N ALA A 6 45.95 33.65 44.03
CA ALA A 6 46.88 34.61 43.45
C ALA A 6 47.22 34.27 41.98
N GLY A 7 47.38 32.98 41.67
CA GLY A 7 47.56 32.49 40.29
C GLY A 7 46.34 32.75 39.41
N PHE A 8 45.13 32.49 39.92
CA PHE A 8 43.88 32.81 39.24
C PHE A 8 43.82 34.30 38.85
N PHE A 9 44.01 35.23 39.79
CA PHE A 9 43.94 36.66 39.48
C PHE A 9 45.06 37.12 38.54
N ALA A 10 46.23 36.47 38.55
CA ALA A 10 47.28 36.75 37.57
C ALA A 10 46.86 36.30 36.15
N GLN A 11 46.22 35.14 36.03
CA GLN A 11 45.68 34.63 34.76
C GLN A 11 44.51 35.48 34.27
N GLU A 12 43.61 35.87 35.16
CA GLU A 12 42.50 36.77 34.86
C GLU A 12 43.01 38.14 34.40
N GLY A 13 44.02 38.70 35.06
CA GLY A 13 44.67 39.93 34.60
C GLY A 13 45.26 39.81 33.19
N ALA A 14 45.81 38.66 32.82
CA ALA A 14 46.30 38.40 31.47
C ALA A 14 45.15 38.26 30.45
N TYR A 15 44.04 37.65 30.84
CA TYR A 15 42.86 37.51 29.99
C TYR A 15 42.16 38.86 29.75
N LEU A 16 42.07 39.71 30.77
CA LEU A 16 41.58 41.08 30.64
C LEU A 16 42.45 41.91 29.68
N LEU A 17 43.77 41.74 29.70
CA LEU A 17 44.66 42.36 28.70
C LEU A 17 44.43 41.80 27.28
N TYR A 18 43.95 40.56 27.15
CA TYR A 18 43.50 40.04 25.86
C TYR A 18 42.19 40.72 25.42
N LEU A 19 41.22 40.90 26.32
CA LEU A 19 39.99 41.65 26.04
C LEU A 19 40.27 43.12 25.67
N ASP A 20 41.30 43.74 26.23
CA ASP A 20 41.77 45.08 25.83
C ASP A 20 42.10 45.15 24.34
N ASN A 21 42.71 44.11 23.78
CA ASN A 21 43.03 44.07 22.35
C ASN A 21 41.78 43.94 21.48
N LEU A 22 40.72 43.29 21.98
CA LEU A 22 39.47 43.13 21.25
C LEU A 22 38.60 44.40 21.31
N THR A 23 38.56 45.04 22.48
CA THR A 23 37.72 46.23 22.73
C THR A 23 38.42 47.55 22.39
N GLY A 24 39.73 47.54 22.21
CA GLY A 24 40.54 48.74 21.97
C GLY A 24 40.56 49.70 23.17
N ASN A 25 40.71 49.15 24.39
CA ASN A 25 40.62 49.87 25.67
C ASN A 25 39.27 50.60 25.84
N SER A 26 38.16 49.90 25.59
CA SER A 26 36.81 50.47 25.70
C SER A 26 35.94 49.70 26.70
N CYS A 27 36.55 49.26 27.81
CA CYS A 27 35.90 48.44 28.82
C CYS A 27 35.09 49.28 29.85
N GLY A 28 33.95 48.75 30.31
CA GLY A 28 33.14 49.32 31.40
C GLY A 28 31.67 49.64 31.04
N ASN A 29 30.87 49.94 32.07
CA ASN A 29 29.38 49.96 32.01
C ASN A 29 28.74 51.18 31.28
N HIS A 30 29.53 52.01 30.60
CA HIS A 30 29.05 53.26 29.98
C HIS A 30 29.54 53.35 28.53
N GLY A 31 28.90 52.58 27.65
CA GLY A 31 29.15 52.61 26.20
C GLY A 31 29.55 54.01 25.71
N GLY A 32 30.81 54.13 25.29
CA GLY A 32 31.35 55.32 24.63
C GLY A 32 31.78 56.48 25.54
N ALA A 33 33.01 56.41 26.08
CA ALA A 33 34.00 57.49 25.97
C ALA A 33 35.35 57.11 26.62
N GLY A 34 36.27 56.53 25.84
CA GLY A 34 37.70 56.75 25.99
C GLY A 34 38.50 55.80 26.89
N GLY A 35 39.27 54.92 26.26
CA GLY A 35 40.58 54.46 26.73
C GLY A 35 40.64 53.75 28.08
N VAL A 36 39.51 53.28 28.61
CA VAL A 36 39.45 52.52 29.86
C VAL A 36 39.95 51.11 29.57
N PRO A 37 41.11 50.73 30.13
CA PRO A 37 41.62 49.40 29.92
C PRO A 37 40.82 48.40 30.76
N CYS A 38 40.58 47.21 30.21
CA CYS A 38 40.03 46.06 30.88
C CYS A 38 41.02 45.52 31.92
N GLY A 39 42.33 45.67 31.69
CA GLY A 39 43.40 45.21 32.58
C GLY A 39 44.45 46.27 32.95
N PRO A 40 45.17 46.09 34.07
CA PRO A 40 45.03 45.01 35.05
C PRO A 40 43.81 45.23 35.96
N LEU A 41 43.20 44.13 36.43
CA LEU A 41 41.98 44.07 37.27
C LEU A 41 41.95 45.05 38.46
N GLY A 42 43.11 45.39 39.03
CA GLY A 42 43.19 46.26 40.19
C GLY A 42 42.51 45.65 41.42
N ASN A 43 41.53 46.35 41.99
CA ASN A 43 40.77 45.86 43.14
C ASN A 43 39.51 45.12 42.68
N ALA A 44 39.55 43.79 42.71
CA ALA A 44 38.41 42.94 42.36
C ALA A 44 37.20 43.10 43.31
N SER A 45 37.44 43.48 44.57
CA SER A 45 36.46 43.38 45.67
C SER A 45 35.08 43.99 45.38
N PRO A 46 34.94 45.20 44.80
CA PRO A 46 33.63 45.79 44.52
C PRO A 46 32.76 44.94 43.58
N TYR A 47 33.37 44.34 42.56
CA TYR A 47 32.68 43.46 41.62
C TYR A 47 32.26 42.15 42.31
N LEU A 48 33.12 41.61 43.20
CA LEU A 48 32.80 40.42 43.99
C LEU A 48 31.58 40.62 44.89
N TYR A 49 31.51 41.76 45.58
CA TYR A 49 30.36 42.09 46.43
C TYR A 49 29.09 42.30 45.62
N PHE A 50 29.19 42.91 44.44
CA PHE A 50 28.06 43.11 43.54
C PHE A 50 27.40 41.78 43.15
N PHE A 51 28.21 40.79 42.74
CA PHE A 51 27.69 39.47 42.40
C PHE A 51 27.29 38.66 43.64
N GLY A 52 28.04 38.71 44.74
CA GLY A 52 27.75 37.92 45.94
C GLY A 52 26.52 38.36 46.74
N GLN A 53 26.08 39.62 46.63
CA GLN A 53 24.97 40.17 47.44
C GLN A 53 23.64 40.28 46.70
N ASN A 54 23.63 40.25 45.37
CA ASN A 54 22.40 40.29 44.61
C ASN A 54 21.72 38.90 44.71
N THR A 55 20.40 38.77 44.73
CA THR A 55 19.73 37.43 44.77
C THR A 55 19.04 37.06 43.45
N SER A 56 19.15 37.91 42.42
CA SER A 56 18.34 37.86 41.21
C SER A 56 19.13 37.62 39.92
N TYR A 57 20.46 37.52 39.96
CA TYR A 57 21.23 37.23 38.75
C TYR A 57 21.26 35.72 38.42
N ALA A 58 21.62 35.42 37.19
CA ALA A 58 22.13 34.16 36.65
C ALA A 58 22.76 34.65 35.33
N PRO A 59 23.95 34.25 34.88
CA PRO A 59 24.89 33.19 35.28
C PRO A 59 26.07 33.75 36.07
N HIS A 60 26.85 32.90 36.74
CA HIS A 60 28.02 33.27 37.55
C HIS A 60 27.76 33.85 38.95
N TYR A 61 26.88 33.25 39.76
CA TYR A 61 27.02 33.37 41.23
C TYR A 61 28.18 32.50 41.66
N PRO A 62 29.41 32.99 41.63
CA PRO A 62 30.54 32.11 41.41
C PRO A 62 30.89 31.33 42.68
N PHE A 63 30.36 31.78 43.83
CA PHE A 63 30.59 31.22 45.15
C PHE A 63 29.63 30.05 45.41
N TYR A 64 30.19 28.90 45.71
CA TYR A 64 29.49 27.74 46.24
C TYR A 64 28.90 28.03 47.62
N ASP A 65 27.88 27.26 47.94
CA ASP A 65 27.25 27.24 49.25
C ASP A 65 28.20 26.65 50.31
N ILE A 66 28.85 27.51 51.10
CA ILE A 66 29.29 27.10 52.44
C ILE A 66 28.04 27.07 53.31
N THR A 67 27.45 25.88 53.50
CA THR A 67 26.18 25.76 54.22
C THR A 67 26.30 26.20 55.69
N VAL A 68 27.37 25.78 56.39
CA VAL A 68 27.75 26.18 57.77
C VAL A 68 29.22 25.83 58.06
N GLY A 69 29.88 26.57 58.98
CA GLY A 69 31.18 26.18 59.55
C GLY A 69 31.84 27.33 60.32
N CYS A 70 32.69 27.06 61.32
CA CYS A 70 33.40 28.12 62.05
C CYS A 70 34.89 27.79 62.19
N ASN A 71 35.77 28.78 62.14
CA ASN A 71 37.21 28.60 62.33
C ASN A 71 37.61 28.53 63.82
N SER A 72 37.00 27.61 64.57
CA SER A 72 37.45 27.34 65.93
C SER A 72 38.69 26.43 65.93
N ASN A 73 39.67 26.78 66.73
CA ASN A 73 40.85 25.99 67.10
C ASN A 73 41.01 25.97 68.63
N ASP A 74 42.04 25.29 69.10
CA ASP A 74 42.42 25.21 70.51
C ASP A 74 42.68 26.60 71.13
N ILE A 75 43.24 27.55 70.38
CA ILE A 75 43.51 28.93 70.84
C ILE A 75 42.24 29.78 70.99
N THR A 76 41.32 29.72 70.03
CA THR A 76 40.02 30.44 70.10
C THR A 76 39.18 29.93 71.28
N THR A 77 39.25 28.63 71.54
CA THR A 77 38.62 28.00 72.72
C THR A 77 39.32 28.41 74.03
N ALA A 78 40.65 28.32 74.08
CA ALA A 78 41.44 28.62 75.29
C ALA A 78 41.36 30.09 75.72
N ASN A 79 41.21 31.01 74.76
CA ASN A 79 41.14 32.45 75.00
C ASN A 79 39.72 33.03 74.93
N ASN A 80 38.69 32.19 74.83
CA ASN A 80 37.29 32.60 74.75
C ASN A 80 37.02 33.66 73.66
N LEU A 81 37.66 33.49 72.51
CA LEU A 81 37.52 34.39 71.36
C LEU A 81 36.32 33.95 70.51
N ALA A 82 35.59 34.92 69.96
CA ALA A 82 34.50 34.61 69.03
C ALA A 82 35.08 33.98 67.75
N PRO A 83 34.67 32.75 67.38
CA PRO A 83 35.08 32.17 66.12
C PRO A 83 34.36 32.91 64.97
N PHE A 84 35.05 33.01 63.84
CA PHE A 84 34.44 33.48 62.60
C PHE A 84 33.67 32.31 62.00
N CYS A 85 32.37 32.49 61.83
CA CYS A 85 31.49 31.49 61.25
C CYS A 85 31.10 31.89 59.84
N ALA A 86 31.14 30.93 58.93
CA ALA A 86 30.54 31.00 57.62
C ALA A 86 29.02 30.73 57.72
N GLY A 87 28.25 31.51 56.97
CA GLY A 87 26.84 31.23 56.66
C GLY A 87 26.70 30.83 55.19
N VAL A 88 25.48 30.45 54.78
CA VAL A 88 25.14 30.07 53.39
C VAL A 88 25.74 31.08 52.39
N GLY A 89 26.69 30.62 51.57
CA GLY A 89 27.37 31.41 50.52
C GLY A 89 28.42 32.43 50.99
N TYR A 90 28.76 32.50 52.28
CA TYR A 90 29.68 33.50 52.83
C TYR A 90 30.57 32.96 53.95
N ASP A 91 31.90 33.01 53.78
CA ASP A 91 32.87 32.79 54.85
C ASP A 91 33.43 34.12 55.38
N SER A 92 33.24 34.35 56.68
CA SER A 92 33.71 35.56 57.36
C SER A 92 35.22 35.62 57.58
N VAL A 93 35.94 34.50 57.39
CA VAL A 93 37.40 34.42 57.54
C VAL A 93 38.13 34.84 56.28
N THR A 94 37.73 34.31 55.14
CA THR A 94 38.36 34.59 53.84
C THR A 94 37.63 35.68 53.07
N GLY A 95 36.42 36.05 53.49
CA GLY A 95 35.53 36.96 52.79
C GLY A 95 34.85 36.33 51.57
N TRP A 96 35.18 35.08 51.22
CA TRP A 96 34.79 34.40 49.98
C TRP A 96 34.30 32.97 50.27
N GLY A 97 33.25 32.51 49.58
CA GLY A 97 32.97 31.08 49.47
C GLY A 97 34.04 30.36 48.63
N THR A 98 34.04 29.03 48.60
CA THR A 98 34.72 28.31 47.51
C THR A 98 34.06 28.71 46.19
N ALA A 99 34.77 28.86 45.08
CA ALA A 99 34.18 29.31 43.81
C ALA A 99 34.45 28.37 42.64
N ASN A 100 33.51 28.29 41.68
CA ASN A 100 33.81 27.75 40.37
C ASN A 100 34.67 28.78 39.64
N MET A 101 35.96 28.49 39.44
CA MET A 101 36.90 29.47 38.90
C MET A 101 36.57 29.92 37.47
N LEU A 102 35.91 29.09 36.66
CA LEU A 102 35.47 29.49 35.31
C LEU A 102 34.31 30.48 35.37
N GLN A 103 33.26 30.13 36.12
CA GLN A 103 32.12 31.03 36.33
C GLN A 103 32.61 32.33 36.99
N PHE A 104 33.57 32.21 37.91
CA PHE A 104 34.15 33.36 38.58
C PHE A 104 34.89 34.30 37.62
N ALA A 105 35.67 33.76 36.70
CA ALA A 105 36.31 34.56 35.64
C ALA A 105 35.26 35.27 34.78
N TRP A 106 34.22 34.57 34.35
CA TRP A 106 33.16 35.17 33.54
C TRP A 106 32.37 36.29 34.26
N ALA A 107 32.08 36.14 35.56
CA ALA A 107 31.51 37.25 36.33
C ALA A 107 32.38 38.52 36.28
N LEU A 108 33.70 38.36 36.46
CA LEU A 108 34.66 39.46 36.41
C LEU A 108 34.75 40.06 35.00
N ASN A 109 34.91 39.20 33.99
CA ASN A 109 35.04 39.60 32.59
C ASN A 109 33.81 40.35 32.09
N THR A 110 32.59 39.85 32.33
CA THR A 110 31.35 40.56 31.96
C THR A 110 31.31 41.96 32.61
N ALA A 111 31.57 42.05 33.92
CA ALA A 111 31.46 43.32 34.64
C ALA A 111 32.53 44.36 34.24
N ILE A 112 33.75 43.91 33.96
CA ILE A 112 34.87 44.77 33.60
C ILE A 112 34.79 45.17 32.14
N ALA A 113 34.53 44.21 31.26
CA ALA A 113 34.36 44.50 29.86
C ALA A 113 33.12 45.37 29.61
N GLY A 114 32.07 45.17 30.40
CA GLY A 114 30.85 45.95 30.31
C GLY A 114 30.03 45.64 29.08
N ASP A 115 30.37 44.56 28.36
CA ASP A 115 29.54 43.99 27.31
C ASP A 115 28.58 42.98 27.92
N PHE A 116 27.31 43.18 27.64
CA PHE A 116 26.21 42.31 28.10
C PHE A 116 25.41 41.77 26.91
N GLY A 117 25.90 41.98 25.68
CA GLY A 117 25.33 41.39 24.49
C GLY A 117 25.73 39.93 24.40
N ALA A 118 24.74 39.04 24.38
CA ALA A 118 25.04 37.65 24.07
C ALA A 118 25.43 37.52 22.58
N PRO A 119 26.23 36.50 22.20
CA PRO A 119 26.53 36.28 20.79
C PRO A 119 25.28 36.01 19.96
N ALA A 120 25.31 36.40 18.69
CA ALA A 120 24.30 36.03 17.72
C ALA A 120 24.78 34.83 16.89
N VAL A 121 23.85 33.93 16.58
CA VAL A 121 24.09 32.77 15.71
C VAL A 121 23.37 32.98 14.39
N ASN A 122 24.12 32.93 13.30
CA ASN A 122 23.60 32.97 11.94
C ASN A 122 23.63 31.58 11.31
N PHE A 123 22.45 30.99 11.13
CA PHE A 123 22.28 29.64 10.58
C PHE A 123 22.24 29.62 9.04
N THR A 124 22.80 28.57 8.46
CA THR A 124 22.62 28.18 7.06
C THR A 124 22.21 26.72 7.04
N GLY A 125 21.15 26.38 6.31
CA GLY A 125 20.65 25.01 6.33
C GLY A 125 19.53 24.75 5.33
N PRO A 126 18.97 23.53 5.38
CA PRO A 126 17.84 23.11 4.55
C PRO A 126 16.55 23.87 4.89
N THR A 127 15.58 23.86 3.99
CA THR A 127 14.23 24.39 4.29
C THR A 127 13.63 23.69 5.51
N ILE A 128 13.15 24.47 6.48
CA ILE A 128 12.45 23.98 7.68
C ILE A 128 11.01 23.55 7.37
N ASN A 129 10.39 22.77 8.26
CA ASN A 129 9.05 22.19 8.07
C ASN A 129 8.94 21.39 6.76
N HIS A 130 10.01 20.71 6.38
CA HIS A 130 10.10 19.89 5.18
C HIS A 130 10.77 18.56 5.53
N TRP A 131 10.24 17.48 4.95
CA TRP A 131 10.77 16.13 5.07
C TRP A 131 11.82 15.86 4.00
N TYR A 132 12.94 15.27 4.40
CA TYR A 132 14.01 14.85 3.50
C TYR A 132 14.29 13.36 3.69
N ASN A 133 14.60 12.66 2.60
CA ASN A 133 15.09 11.28 2.61
C ASN A 133 16.60 11.17 2.32
N THR A 134 17.31 12.28 2.41
CA THR A 134 18.77 12.35 2.29
C THR A 134 19.32 13.18 3.43
N SER A 135 20.52 12.85 3.91
CA SER A 135 21.07 13.50 5.09
C SER A 135 21.18 15.01 4.88
N GLN A 136 20.74 15.77 5.88
CA GLN A 136 20.78 17.23 5.86
C GLN A 136 21.82 17.75 6.83
N THR A 137 22.31 18.98 6.59
CA THR A 137 23.27 19.63 7.47
C THR A 137 22.77 21.04 7.80
N VAL A 138 22.66 21.33 9.09
CA VAL A 138 22.45 22.68 9.61
C VAL A 138 23.80 23.20 10.07
N SER A 139 24.28 24.25 9.44
CA SER A 139 25.55 24.91 9.77
C SER A 139 25.28 26.27 10.39
N TRP A 140 26.23 26.80 11.14
CA TRP A 140 26.13 28.14 11.69
C TRP A 140 27.47 28.86 11.74
N THR A 141 27.37 30.18 11.85
CA THR A 141 28.47 31.08 12.21
C THR A 141 28.03 31.91 13.41
N ILE A 142 28.97 32.26 14.28
CA ILE A 142 28.72 32.98 15.52
C ILE A 142 29.50 34.28 15.48
N SER A 143 28.83 35.37 15.78
CA SER A 143 29.42 36.68 15.96
C SER A 143 28.97 37.27 17.27
N ASP A 144 29.90 37.85 18.00
CA ASP A 144 29.54 38.54 19.24
C ASP A 144 28.79 39.85 18.95
N THR A 145 27.88 40.24 19.85
CA THR A 145 27.02 41.42 19.68
C THR A 145 27.04 42.29 20.92
N SER A 146 26.44 43.48 20.85
CA SER A 146 26.39 44.40 21.97
C SER A 146 24.95 44.76 22.31
N ALA A 147 24.56 44.63 23.58
CA ALA A 147 23.22 45.00 24.06
C ALA A 147 23.14 46.45 24.60
N ASN A 148 24.27 47.06 24.93
CA ASN A 148 24.35 48.36 25.62
C ASN A 148 25.30 49.35 24.94
N GLY A 149 25.76 49.06 23.72
CA GLY A 149 26.69 49.90 22.96
C GLY A 149 28.15 49.77 23.37
N ALA A 150 28.49 48.81 24.23
CA ALA A 150 29.87 48.37 24.47
C ALA A 150 30.48 47.74 23.21
N VAL A 151 31.82 47.69 23.13
CA VAL A 151 32.51 47.00 22.04
C VAL A 151 32.44 45.49 22.30
N PRO A 152 31.99 44.66 21.33
CA PRO A 152 31.91 43.22 21.49
C PRO A 152 33.24 42.59 21.93
N VAL A 153 33.18 41.73 22.95
CA VAL A 153 34.34 41.04 23.54
C VAL A 153 34.76 39.78 22.78
N GLY A 154 34.05 39.41 21.71
CA GLY A 154 34.32 38.24 20.89
C GLY A 154 33.74 36.95 21.46
N VAL A 155 33.85 35.86 20.70
CA VAL A 155 33.19 34.58 21.01
C VAL A 155 34.13 33.65 21.78
N ALA A 156 33.68 33.14 22.93
CA ALA A 156 34.39 32.13 23.72
C ALA A 156 34.17 30.70 23.23
N GLY A 157 33.04 30.43 22.56
CA GLY A 157 32.73 29.14 21.96
C GLY A 157 31.24 28.84 21.93
N PHE A 158 30.90 27.59 21.62
CA PHE A 158 29.52 27.13 21.61
C PHE A 158 29.38 25.65 22.01
N SER A 159 28.13 25.25 22.22
CA SER A 159 27.67 23.89 22.45
C SER A 159 26.38 23.72 21.66
N SER A 160 26.17 22.54 21.10
CA SER A 160 25.03 22.32 20.21
C SER A 160 24.50 20.90 20.32
N GLN A 161 23.17 20.75 20.26
CA GLN A 161 22.51 19.45 20.17
C GLN A 161 21.14 19.60 19.50
N TRP A 162 20.51 18.47 19.17
CA TRP A 162 19.14 18.44 18.70
C TRP A 162 18.14 18.50 19.87
N ASP A 163 17.04 19.23 19.67
CA ASP A 163 15.79 19.28 20.47
C ASP A 163 15.86 19.74 21.91
N ALA A 164 17.05 20.06 22.39
CA ALA A 164 17.22 20.60 23.70
C ALA A 164 18.32 21.64 23.68
N ASP A 165 18.10 22.73 24.39
CA ASP A 165 19.20 23.59 24.80
C ASP A 165 20.18 22.76 25.66
N VAL A 166 21.49 22.86 25.38
CA VAL A 166 22.55 22.23 26.20
C VAL A 166 22.55 22.79 27.64
N GLY A 167 21.91 23.95 27.81
CA GLY A 167 21.74 24.62 29.08
C GLY A 167 22.94 25.49 29.43
N ASP A 168 22.65 26.53 30.19
CA ASP A 168 23.64 27.37 30.86
C ASP A 168 23.52 27.10 32.35
N ASN A 169 24.13 26.00 32.80
CA ASN A 169 24.01 25.58 34.19
C ASN A 169 24.75 26.57 35.08
N THR A 170 24.04 27.11 36.06
CA THR A 170 24.56 28.14 36.97
C THR A 170 24.85 27.62 38.38
N SER A 171 24.51 26.36 38.66
CA SER A 171 24.80 25.69 39.91
C SER A 171 24.95 24.18 39.71
N GLU A 172 26.01 23.58 40.24
CA GLU A 172 26.22 22.13 40.28
C GLU A 172 26.96 21.71 41.55
N THR A 173 26.73 20.47 42.00
CA THR A 173 27.40 19.90 43.19
C THR A 173 28.87 19.56 42.91
N THR A 174 29.81 20.03 43.72
CA THR A 174 31.24 19.77 43.47
C THR A 174 31.83 18.62 44.30
N PRO A 175 32.85 17.92 43.78
CA PRO A 175 33.44 18.07 42.44
C PRO A 175 32.55 17.49 41.32
N GLY A 176 32.65 18.03 40.11
CA GLY A 176 31.90 17.55 38.95
C GLY A 176 32.63 17.82 37.63
N THR A 177 32.14 17.21 36.55
CA THR A 177 32.69 17.31 35.19
C THR A 177 31.56 17.28 34.15
N GLN A 178 31.85 17.59 32.88
CA GLN A 178 30.96 17.40 31.70
C GLN A 178 29.78 18.37 31.51
N SER A 179 29.47 19.26 32.45
CA SER A 179 28.51 20.37 32.26
C SER A 179 29.23 21.68 31.92
N SER A 180 28.54 22.58 31.19
CA SER A 180 29.00 23.94 30.88
C SER A 180 29.39 24.73 32.13
N PHE A 181 28.79 24.39 33.29
CA PHE A 181 29.20 24.93 34.58
C PHE A 181 30.70 24.71 34.88
N TYR A 182 31.23 23.51 34.61
CA TYR A 182 32.62 23.14 34.93
C TYR A 182 33.61 23.41 33.82
N SER A 183 33.21 23.19 32.57
CA SER A 183 34.12 23.17 31.42
C SER A 183 33.85 24.25 30.38
N GLY A 184 32.78 25.02 30.52
CA GLY A 184 32.37 26.01 29.53
C GLY A 184 31.86 25.36 28.23
N PRO A 185 31.94 26.05 27.07
CA PRO A 185 31.45 25.53 25.80
C PRO A 185 32.12 24.21 25.39
N GLN A 186 31.36 23.29 24.80
CA GLN A 186 31.86 22.02 24.26
C GLN A 186 32.83 22.22 23.08
N SER A 187 32.70 23.34 22.35
CA SER A 187 33.62 23.78 21.30
C SER A 187 34.27 25.11 21.68
N PRO A 188 35.32 25.11 22.53
CA PRO A 188 36.04 26.31 22.92
C PRO A 188 36.67 27.01 21.72
N LEU A 189 36.59 28.34 21.69
CA LEU A 189 37.09 29.22 20.62
C LEU A 189 36.47 28.98 19.24
N GLY A 190 35.47 28.11 19.14
CA GLY A 190 34.75 27.83 17.90
C GLY A 190 33.80 28.98 17.55
N THR A 191 33.83 29.42 16.29
CA THR A 191 32.92 30.44 15.75
C THR A 191 32.01 29.91 14.64
N SER A 192 32.10 28.62 14.34
CA SER A 192 31.24 27.93 13.40
C SER A 192 31.16 26.45 13.73
N GLY A 193 30.07 25.82 13.31
CA GLY A 193 29.80 24.40 13.54
C GLY A 193 28.68 23.90 12.65
N ALA A 194 28.37 22.61 12.77
CA ALA A 194 27.26 21.99 12.07
C ALA A 194 26.68 20.80 12.84
N LEU A 195 25.39 20.56 12.68
CA LEU A 195 24.70 19.33 13.06
C LEU A 195 24.20 18.64 11.79
N VAL A 196 24.38 17.32 11.75
CA VAL A 196 23.89 16.48 10.65
C VAL A 196 22.64 15.76 11.10
N LEU A 197 21.61 15.80 10.26
CA LEU A 197 20.37 15.03 10.40
C LEU A 197 20.41 13.86 9.41
N ASN A 198 20.29 12.64 9.91
CA ASN A 198 20.40 11.39 9.15
C ASN A 198 19.67 10.25 9.87
N SER A 199 19.80 9.01 9.40
CA SER A 199 19.12 7.82 9.92
C SER A 199 19.37 7.46 11.38
N ASN A 200 20.33 8.09 12.06
CA ASN A 200 20.50 7.93 13.51
C ASN A 200 19.58 8.87 14.32
N VAL A 201 18.97 9.85 13.66
CA VAL A 201 18.19 10.95 14.24
C VAL A 201 16.96 11.18 13.34
N GLU A 202 16.11 10.16 13.26
CA GLU A 202 14.86 10.14 12.49
C GLU A 202 13.79 11.04 13.11
N GLY A 203 13.02 11.72 12.26
CA GLY A 203 11.94 12.60 12.66
C GLY A 203 12.24 14.08 12.48
N CYS A 204 11.45 14.93 13.13
CA CYS A 204 11.55 16.38 13.05
C CYS A 204 12.33 16.94 14.23
N HIS A 205 13.49 17.55 13.95
CA HIS A 205 14.41 18.01 14.97
C HIS A 205 14.73 19.51 14.86
N THR A 206 14.94 20.16 15.99
CA THR A 206 15.36 21.57 16.06
C THR A 206 16.79 21.65 16.58
N ALA A 207 17.69 22.25 15.81
CA ALA A 207 19.06 22.47 16.25
C ALA A 207 19.08 23.58 17.30
N HIS A 208 19.68 23.31 18.45
CA HIS A 208 19.98 24.32 19.47
C HIS A 208 21.49 24.61 19.45
N VAL A 209 21.84 25.88 19.42
CA VAL A 209 23.22 26.35 19.53
C VAL A 209 23.28 27.38 20.64
N ARG A 210 23.85 26.97 21.77
CA ARG A 210 24.20 27.87 22.86
C ARG A 210 25.57 28.47 22.59
N ALA A 211 25.66 29.79 22.53
CA ALA A 211 26.89 30.52 22.29
C ALA A 211 27.30 31.31 23.53
N TRP A 212 28.60 31.40 23.80
CA TRP A 212 29.20 32.18 24.87
C TRP A 212 30.12 33.25 24.28
N ASP A 213 30.01 34.49 24.75
CA ASP A 213 31.03 35.50 24.49
C ASP A 213 32.23 35.30 25.46
N ASN A 214 33.30 36.08 25.27
CA ASN A 214 34.45 36.09 26.16
C ASN A 214 34.18 36.75 27.53
N GLY A 215 33.04 37.44 27.68
CA GLY A 215 32.54 37.95 28.94
C GLY A 215 31.88 36.86 29.79
N GLY A 216 31.32 35.83 29.17
CA GLY A 216 30.42 34.85 29.78
C GLY A 216 28.93 35.12 29.58
N SER A 217 28.53 36.09 28.74
CA SER A 217 27.15 36.28 28.28
C SER A 217 26.78 35.16 27.30
N THR A 218 25.54 34.68 27.39
CA THR A 218 25.10 33.49 26.65
C THR A 218 23.75 33.67 25.96
N SER A 219 23.57 32.99 24.83
CA SER A 219 22.29 32.90 24.12
C SER A 219 22.07 31.49 23.62
N ASP A 220 20.83 30.99 23.68
CA ASP A 220 20.40 29.81 22.93
C ASP A 220 19.68 30.25 21.66
N ASN A 221 20.13 29.75 20.51
CA ASN A 221 19.58 30.09 19.21
C ASN A 221 19.18 28.80 18.51
N THR A 222 18.01 28.81 17.87
CA THR A 222 17.41 27.59 17.32
C THR A 222 17.24 27.64 15.81
N TYR A 223 17.37 26.48 15.15
CA TYR A 223 17.05 26.30 13.73
C TYR A 223 16.25 25.02 13.52
N GLY A 224 15.00 25.14 13.09
CA GLY A 224 14.15 23.99 12.83
C GLY A 224 12.65 24.27 12.91
N PRO A 225 11.83 23.22 12.82
CA PRO A 225 12.25 21.83 12.69
C PRO A 225 12.75 21.50 11.27
N VAL A 226 13.77 20.65 11.17
CA VAL A 226 14.17 19.95 9.94
C VAL A 226 13.76 18.49 10.13
N CYS A 227 13.08 17.90 9.14
CA CYS A 227 12.55 16.55 9.27
C CYS A 227 13.27 15.58 8.35
N TYR A 228 13.63 14.40 8.86
CA TYR A 228 14.30 13.34 8.11
C TYR A 228 13.52 12.03 8.27
N ASP A 229 13.33 11.34 7.14
CA ASP A 229 12.73 10.02 7.04
C ASP A 229 13.30 9.31 5.81
N ASP A 230 14.06 8.23 6.00
CA ASP A 230 14.56 7.38 4.90
C ASP A 230 13.88 6.02 4.82
N ILE A 231 12.82 5.81 5.61
CA ILE A 231 12.13 4.53 5.72
C ILE A 231 10.90 4.55 4.80
N PRO A 232 10.86 3.69 3.76
CA PRO A 232 9.69 3.64 2.88
C PRO A 232 8.40 3.21 3.60
N PRO A 233 7.23 3.62 3.07
CA PRO A 233 5.94 3.18 3.59
C PRO A 233 5.81 1.66 3.55
N VAL A 234 5.09 1.09 4.51
CA VAL A 234 4.75 -0.34 4.50
C VAL A 234 3.52 -0.55 3.63
N VAL A 235 3.62 -1.42 2.62
CA VAL A 235 2.50 -1.79 1.74
C VAL A 235 2.17 -3.28 1.88
N ARG A 236 0.88 -3.61 2.02
CA ARG A 236 0.36 -4.98 2.14
C ARG A 236 -0.82 -5.19 1.22
N CYS A 237 -0.73 -6.20 0.35
CA CYS A 237 -1.78 -6.53 -0.61
C CYS A 237 -2.28 -7.96 -0.43
N ALA A 238 -3.55 -8.18 -0.79
CA ALA A 238 -4.08 -9.53 -1.02
C ALA A 238 -3.29 -10.22 -2.15
N LEU A 239 -3.29 -11.56 -2.11
CA LEU A 239 -2.67 -12.40 -3.13
C LEU A 239 -3.75 -13.10 -3.96
N PRO A 240 -3.42 -13.59 -5.16
CA PRO A 240 -4.33 -14.44 -5.93
C PRO A 240 -4.82 -15.63 -5.10
N ASP A 241 -6.11 -15.95 -5.21
CA ASP A 241 -6.78 -17.00 -4.45
C ASP A 241 -6.64 -18.41 -5.08
N GLY A 242 -6.10 -18.48 -6.29
CA GLY A 242 -5.96 -19.72 -7.05
C GLY A 242 -7.27 -20.27 -7.62
N LEU A 243 -8.32 -19.44 -7.70
CA LEU A 243 -9.61 -19.78 -8.28
C LEU A 243 -9.80 -19.06 -9.62
N TRP A 244 -10.61 -19.66 -10.50
CA TRP A 244 -11.03 -19.02 -11.75
C TRP A 244 -12.15 -17.99 -11.49
N HIS A 245 -12.06 -16.85 -12.15
CA HIS A 245 -13.05 -15.76 -12.06
C HIS A 245 -13.61 -15.40 -13.45
N ALA A 246 -14.92 -15.13 -13.53
CA ALA A 246 -15.60 -14.66 -14.74
C ALA A 246 -15.30 -13.19 -15.11
N SER A 247 -14.65 -12.46 -14.20
CA SER A 247 -14.32 -11.05 -14.32
C SER A 247 -12.89 -10.80 -13.90
N ASP A 248 -12.40 -9.58 -14.10
CA ASP A 248 -11.10 -9.19 -13.57
C ASP A 248 -11.07 -9.31 -12.04
N VAL A 249 -9.93 -9.75 -11.53
CA VAL A 249 -9.67 -9.89 -10.09
C VAL A 249 -9.20 -8.54 -9.54
N SER A 250 -9.70 -8.17 -8.36
CA SER A 250 -9.31 -6.96 -7.63
C SER A 250 -8.64 -7.36 -6.31
N LEU A 251 -7.35 -7.08 -6.18
CA LEU A 251 -6.57 -7.31 -4.97
C LEU A 251 -6.53 -6.04 -4.13
N ALA A 252 -7.11 -6.12 -2.93
CA ALA A 252 -7.09 -5.02 -1.99
C ALA A 252 -5.69 -4.84 -1.38
N CYS A 253 -5.24 -3.59 -1.31
CA CYS A 253 -3.98 -3.18 -0.73
C CYS A 253 -4.20 -2.12 0.36
N THR A 254 -3.35 -2.16 1.37
CA THR A 254 -3.27 -1.16 2.43
C THR A 254 -1.84 -0.66 2.53
N ALA A 255 -1.69 0.63 2.84
CA ALA A 255 -0.39 1.21 3.09
C ALA A 255 -0.42 2.10 4.33
N SER A 256 0.71 2.20 5.00
CA SER A 256 0.91 3.09 6.14
C SER A 256 2.36 3.50 6.22
N ASP A 257 2.58 4.76 6.56
CA ASP A 257 3.86 5.22 7.07
C ASP A 257 3.63 5.91 8.42
N ASN A 258 4.50 5.64 9.39
CA ASN A 258 4.32 6.10 10.78
C ASN A 258 5.09 7.38 11.09
N LEU A 259 6.03 7.79 10.25
CA LEU A 259 6.93 8.90 10.52
C LEU A 259 6.56 10.12 9.69
N SER A 260 6.92 10.17 8.41
CA SER A 260 6.54 11.27 7.52
C SER A 260 5.10 11.16 7.01
N GLY A 261 4.50 9.97 7.08
CA GLY A 261 3.14 9.69 6.62
C GLY A 261 3.06 9.52 5.11
N LEU A 262 1.89 9.14 4.58
CA LEU A 262 1.72 8.94 3.14
C LEU A 262 1.68 10.27 2.38
N ALA A 263 2.43 10.39 1.27
CA ALA A 263 2.35 11.56 0.40
C ALA A 263 0.94 11.76 -0.18
N ASN A 264 0.26 10.66 -0.50
CA ASN A 264 -1.13 10.66 -0.92
C ASN A 264 -1.98 9.87 0.09
N PRO A 265 -2.86 10.52 0.87
CA PRO A 265 -3.71 9.84 1.85
C PRO A 265 -4.63 8.76 1.24
N ALA A 266 -4.97 8.85 -0.05
CA ALA A 266 -5.78 7.83 -0.74
C ALA A 266 -5.05 6.49 -0.88
N ASP A 267 -3.72 6.47 -0.80
CA ASP A 267 -2.93 5.23 -0.87
C ASP A 267 -3.04 4.40 0.42
N ALA A 268 -3.69 4.90 1.47
CA ALA A 268 -3.97 4.12 2.68
C ALA A 268 -4.81 2.85 2.38
N SER A 269 -5.66 2.91 1.36
CA SER A 269 -6.45 1.77 0.87
C SER A 269 -6.73 1.90 -0.63
N PHE A 270 -6.18 0.99 -1.43
CA PHE A 270 -6.36 0.97 -2.88
C PHE A 270 -6.53 -0.46 -3.40
N ASN A 271 -6.88 -0.60 -4.68
CA ASN A 271 -7.00 -1.90 -5.34
C ASN A 271 -6.08 -1.99 -6.54
N LEU A 272 -5.48 -3.16 -6.75
CA LEU A 272 -4.80 -3.52 -7.99
C LEU A 272 -5.67 -4.52 -8.75
N THR A 273 -5.89 -4.30 -10.03
CA THR A 273 -6.84 -5.07 -10.85
C THR A 273 -6.18 -5.70 -12.06
N THR A 274 -6.60 -6.90 -12.42
CA THR A 274 -6.27 -7.47 -13.75
C THR A 274 -7.02 -6.74 -14.85
N SER A 275 -6.59 -6.92 -16.11
CA SER A 275 -7.29 -6.38 -17.29
C SER A 275 -7.23 -7.39 -18.42
N VAL A 276 -8.05 -8.44 -18.32
CA VAL A 276 -8.13 -9.52 -19.32
C VAL A 276 -9.19 -9.18 -20.38
N PRO A 277 -8.87 -9.22 -21.68
CA PRO A 277 -9.84 -8.93 -22.74
C PRO A 277 -11.05 -9.87 -22.71
N SER A 278 -12.23 -9.35 -23.06
CA SER A 278 -13.43 -10.15 -23.22
C SER A 278 -13.24 -11.28 -24.25
N GLY A 279 -13.78 -12.47 -23.98
CA GLY A 279 -13.65 -13.62 -24.88
C GLY A 279 -12.29 -14.33 -24.81
N THR A 280 -11.46 -14.02 -23.80
CA THR A 280 -10.16 -14.66 -23.57
C THR A 280 -10.08 -15.29 -22.18
N GLU A 281 -9.13 -16.20 -22.00
CA GLU A 281 -8.89 -16.94 -20.76
C GLU A 281 -7.39 -17.00 -20.48
N THR A 282 -6.98 -16.90 -19.21
CA THR A 282 -5.58 -17.07 -18.78
C THR A 282 -5.49 -17.45 -17.32
N ASN A 283 -4.57 -18.36 -16.99
CA ASN A 283 -4.29 -18.78 -15.61
C ASN A 283 -3.20 -17.91 -14.93
N ASN A 284 -2.72 -16.85 -15.60
CA ASN A 284 -1.62 -16.03 -15.13
C ASN A 284 -1.84 -14.54 -15.45
N ALA A 285 -3.05 -14.02 -15.24
CA ALA A 285 -3.32 -12.60 -15.35
C ALA A 285 -2.55 -11.83 -14.26
N CYS A 286 -1.89 -10.75 -14.67
CA CYS A 286 -1.21 -9.82 -13.76
C CYS A 286 -2.10 -8.60 -13.50
N THR A 287 -2.07 -8.09 -12.28
CA THR A 287 -2.64 -6.78 -11.98
C THR A 287 -1.82 -5.65 -12.60
N ASN A 288 -2.32 -4.42 -12.55
CA ASN A 288 -1.45 -3.24 -12.62
C ASN A 288 -0.48 -3.20 -11.40
N GLY A 289 0.54 -2.34 -11.49
CA GLY A 289 1.40 -1.97 -10.36
C GLY A 289 1.10 -0.56 -9.86
N HIS A 290 1.50 -0.26 -8.64
CA HIS A 290 1.41 1.06 -8.03
C HIS A 290 2.55 1.26 -7.03
N THR A 291 3.26 2.39 -7.08
CA THR A 291 4.29 2.72 -6.07
C THR A 291 3.71 3.71 -5.09
N VAL A 292 3.71 3.34 -3.81
CA VAL A 292 3.27 4.22 -2.72
C VAL A 292 4.46 5.01 -2.21
N TYR A 293 4.29 6.32 -2.06
CA TYR A 293 5.32 7.21 -1.52
C TYR A 293 4.89 7.80 -0.17
N ASP A 294 5.85 8.02 0.70
CA ASP A 294 5.68 8.86 1.89
C ASP A 294 5.94 10.35 1.58
N VAL A 295 5.72 11.23 2.56
CA VAL A 295 5.92 12.68 2.40
C VAL A 295 7.40 13.05 2.20
N ALA A 296 8.34 12.23 2.70
CA ALA A 296 9.77 12.41 2.50
C ALA A 296 10.27 11.99 1.11
N GLY A 297 9.43 11.28 0.34
CA GLY A 297 9.71 10.83 -1.02
C GLY A 297 10.28 9.41 -1.12
N ASN A 298 10.24 8.61 -0.05
CA ASN A 298 10.60 7.20 -0.09
C ASN A 298 9.46 6.39 -0.73
N GLY A 299 9.81 5.48 -1.64
CA GLY A 299 8.84 4.71 -2.42
C GLY A 299 8.89 3.21 -2.13
N ASN A 300 7.72 2.58 -2.01
CA ASN A 300 7.58 1.13 -1.93
C ASN A 300 6.64 0.62 -3.05
N PRO A 301 7.15 -0.17 -4.03
CA PRO A 301 6.35 -0.67 -5.14
C PRO A 301 5.44 -1.83 -4.71
N ALA A 302 4.16 -1.76 -5.10
CA ALA A 302 3.19 -2.83 -4.99
C ALA A 302 2.84 -3.41 -6.36
N GLY A 303 2.91 -4.74 -6.46
CA GLY A 303 2.66 -5.47 -7.69
C GLY A 303 3.65 -5.12 -8.83
N PRO A 304 3.32 -5.51 -10.08
CA PRO A 304 2.13 -6.27 -10.45
C PRO A 304 2.13 -7.68 -9.84
N TYR A 305 0.97 -8.15 -9.38
CA TYR A 305 0.80 -9.51 -8.88
C TYR A 305 0.21 -10.40 -9.97
N CYS A 306 0.96 -11.39 -10.41
CA CYS A 306 0.55 -12.39 -11.41
C CYS A 306 0.01 -13.66 -10.75
N GLY A 307 -0.50 -14.60 -11.55
CA GLY A 307 -1.11 -15.85 -11.06
C GLY A 307 -2.61 -15.76 -10.81
N ASN A 308 -3.27 -14.65 -11.15
CA ASN A 308 -4.73 -14.58 -11.12
C ASN A 308 -5.30 -15.37 -12.30
N MET A 309 -6.31 -16.21 -12.03
CA MET A 309 -6.92 -17.06 -13.05
C MET A 309 -8.25 -16.41 -13.48
N VAL A 310 -8.32 -15.94 -14.71
CA VAL A 310 -9.47 -15.20 -15.25
C VAL A 310 -9.93 -15.85 -16.53
N ASP A 311 -11.20 -16.22 -16.57
CA ASP A 311 -11.85 -16.85 -17.71
C ASP A 311 -13.07 -16.02 -18.12
N LYS A 312 -12.97 -15.35 -19.26
CA LYS A 312 -14.06 -14.58 -19.88
C LYS A 312 -14.49 -15.20 -21.21
N LYS A 313 -14.07 -16.44 -21.48
CA LYS A 313 -14.26 -17.11 -22.75
C LYS A 313 -15.30 -18.23 -22.58
N PRO A 314 -16.44 -18.15 -23.27
CA PRO A 314 -17.42 -19.23 -23.23
C PRO A 314 -16.89 -20.57 -23.77
N PRO A 315 -17.47 -21.71 -23.36
CA PRO A 315 -17.14 -23.01 -23.92
C PRO A 315 -17.33 -23.07 -25.43
N THR A 316 -16.48 -23.84 -26.10
CA THR A 316 -16.66 -24.16 -27.52
C THR A 316 -17.54 -25.40 -27.69
N ILE A 317 -18.55 -25.29 -28.55
CA ILE A 317 -19.47 -26.38 -28.87
C ILE A 317 -19.25 -26.82 -30.32
N SER A 318 -19.11 -28.12 -30.55
CA SER A 318 -19.11 -28.72 -31.89
C SER A 318 -20.20 -29.78 -31.99
N ILE A 319 -21.10 -29.65 -32.97
CA ILE A 319 -22.13 -30.64 -33.29
C ILE A 319 -21.75 -31.27 -34.62
N THR A 320 -21.49 -32.58 -34.63
CA THR A 320 -21.16 -33.34 -35.84
C THR A 320 -22.33 -34.21 -36.31
N SER A 321 -23.17 -34.65 -35.38
CA SER A 321 -24.43 -35.35 -35.68
C SER A 321 -25.52 -34.93 -34.68
N PRO A 322 -26.73 -34.56 -35.16
CA PRO A 322 -27.17 -34.59 -36.55
C PRO A 322 -26.45 -33.55 -37.43
N ALA A 323 -26.15 -33.91 -38.67
CA ALA A 323 -25.78 -32.96 -39.72
C ALA A 323 -27.00 -32.21 -40.26
N ALA A 324 -26.81 -30.99 -40.75
CA ALA A 324 -27.85 -30.17 -41.39
C ALA A 324 -28.23 -30.75 -42.78
N THR A 325 -28.98 -31.83 -42.78
CA THR A 325 -29.41 -32.57 -43.99
C THR A 325 -30.82 -33.13 -43.80
N GLN A 326 -31.29 -33.84 -44.82
CA GLN A 326 -32.49 -34.65 -44.74
C GLN A 326 -32.14 -36.05 -44.24
N TYR A 327 -32.94 -36.56 -43.32
CA TYR A 327 -32.93 -37.96 -42.89
C TYR A 327 -34.25 -38.61 -43.31
N PHE A 328 -34.19 -39.87 -43.71
CA PHE A 328 -35.39 -40.65 -43.90
C PHE A 328 -36.00 -40.99 -42.55
N HIS A 329 -37.32 -41.09 -42.48
CA HIS A 329 -38.02 -41.40 -41.23
C HIS A 329 -37.58 -42.74 -40.62
N SER A 330 -37.27 -43.74 -41.45
CA SER A 330 -36.70 -45.04 -41.04
C SER A 330 -35.27 -44.99 -40.49
N ALA A 331 -34.60 -43.84 -40.55
CA ALA A 331 -33.21 -43.76 -40.14
C ALA A 331 -33.07 -43.69 -38.61
N THR A 332 -31.91 -44.10 -38.13
CA THR A 332 -31.46 -43.83 -36.76
C THR A 332 -30.38 -42.77 -36.80
N VAL A 333 -30.44 -41.79 -35.89
CA VAL A 333 -29.40 -40.76 -35.75
C VAL A 333 -28.71 -40.95 -34.40
N THR A 334 -27.39 -41.09 -34.42
CA THR A 334 -26.59 -41.05 -33.17
C THR A 334 -26.15 -39.62 -32.92
N LEU A 335 -26.49 -39.05 -31.77
CA LEU A 335 -26.01 -37.73 -31.36
C LEU A 335 -24.49 -37.77 -31.21
N ASN A 336 -23.81 -36.83 -31.85
CA ASN A 336 -22.36 -36.68 -31.74
C ASN A 336 -22.02 -35.19 -31.61
N TYR A 337 -21.66 -34.78 -30.40
CA TYR A 337 -21.24 -33.43 -30.09
C TYR A 337 -20.16 -33.42 -29.01
N SER A 338 -19.38 -32.35 -28.99
CA SER A 338 -18.38 -32.07 -27.95
C SER A 338 -18.54 -30.65 -27.42
N VAL A 339 -18.23 -30.50 -26.13
CA VAL A 339 -18.12 -29.21 -25.45
C VAL A 339 -16.76 -29.18 -24.78
N THR A 340 -15.98 -28.15 -25.05
CA THR A 340 -14.63 -27.99 -24.49
C THR A 340 -14.45 -26.58 -23.98
N ASP A 341 -13.73 -26.46 -22.88
CA ASP A 341 -13.39 -25.18 -22.26
C ASP A 341 -11.92 -25.22 -21.83
N GLY A 342 -11.16 -24.16 -22.15
CA GLY A 342 -9.72 -24.10 -21.91
C GLY A 342 -9.35 -23.47 -20.57
N GLY A 343 -10.23 -22.64 -20.02
CA GLY A 343 -10.05 -21.92 -18.77
C GLY A 343 -10.60 -22.69 -17.58
N SER A 344 -11.76 -22.26 -17.11
CA SER A 344 -12.38 -22.75 -15.89
C SER A 344 -12.93 -24.18 -16.02
N GLY A 345 -13.01 -24.72 -17.23
CA GLY A 345 -13.54 -26.03 -17.52
C GLY A 345 -15.05 -26.00 -17.72
N VAL A 346 -15.58 -27.03 -18.39
CA VAL A 346 -17.03 -27.12 -18.67
C VAL A 346 -17.80 -27.37 -17.38
N GLY A 347 -18.78 -26.52 -17.08
CA GLY A 347 -19.64 -26.65 -15.90
C GLY A 347 -20.97 -27.34 -16.20
N THR A 348 -21.73 -26.82 -17.16
CA THR A 348 -23.04 -27.39 -17.53
C THR A 348 -23.14 -27.61 -19.04
N VAL A 349 -23.82 -28.69 -19.43
CA VAL A 349 -24.16 -29.00 -20.83
C VAL A 349 -25.63 -29.43 -20.87
N SER A 350 -26.45 -28.70 -21.61
CA SER A 350 -27.90 -28.86 -21.70
C SER A 350 -28.32 -29.02 -23.16
N PRO A 351 -28.27 -30.26 -23.70
CA PRO A 351 -28.80 -30.57 -25.02
C PRO A 351 -30.33 -30.52 -25.03
N THR A 352 -30.90 -29.98 -26.09
CA THR A 352 -32.34 -30.00 -26.36
C THR A 352 -32.63 -30.35 -27.82
N LEU A 353 -33.75 -31.03 -28.06
CA LEU A 353 -34.31 -31.26 -29.38
C LEU A 353 -35.71 -30.65 -29.41
N ASP A 354 -35.91 -29.68 -30.30
CA ASP A 354 -37.14 -28.86 -30.39
C ASP A 354 -37.55 -28.22 -29.06
N GLY A 355 -36.55 -27.84 -28.26
CA GLY A 355 -36.74 -27.26 -26.92
C GLY A 355 -36.95 -28.27 -25.80
N SER A 356 -37.08 -29.57 -26.08
CA SER A 356 -37.21 -30.64 -25.08
C SER A 356 -35.84 -31.22 -24.70
N THR A 357 -35.63 -31.52 -23.41
CA THR A 357 -34.41 -32.19 -22.92
C THR A 357 -34.44 -33.71 -23.10
N THR A 358 -35.57 -34.26 -23.54
CA THR A 358 -35.78 -35.69 -23.75
C THR A 358 -36.57 -35.97 -25.02
N VAL A 359 -36.27 -37.09 -25.66
CA VAL A 359 -36.92 -37.58 -26.88
C VAL A 359 -37.17 -39.08 -26.69
N GLY A 360 -38.40 -39.55 -26.97
CA GLY A 360 -38.77 -40.94 -26.70
C GLY A 360 -38.67 -41.38 -25.22
N GLY A 361 -38.60 -40.43 -24.28
CA GLY A 361 -38.33 -40.70 -22.85
C GLY A 361 -36.85 -40.84 -22.49
N SER A 362 -35.94 -40.77 -23.47
CA SER A 362 -34.49 -40.80 -23.30
C SER A 362 -33.89 -39.40 -23.22
N GLY A 363 -32.81 -39.24 -22.46
CA GLY A 363 -32.02 -38.00 -22.44
C GLY A 363 -31.18 -37.82 -23.72
N LEU A 364 -30.65 -36.62 -23.94
CA LEU A 364 -29.94 -36.25 -25.17
C LEU A 364 -28.41 -36.21 -24.99
N SER A 365 -27.86 -37.12 -24.19
CA SER A 365 -26.41 -37.23 -23.96
C SER A 365 -25.67 -37.59 -25.25
N ASN A 366 -24.39 -37.21 -25.34
CA ASN A 366 -23.54 -37.58 -26.47
C ASN A 366 -23.50 -39.12 -26.64
N GLY A 367 -23.62 -39.60 -27.88
CA GLY A 367 -23.71 -41.03 -28.21
C GLY A 367 -25.11 -41.63 -28.12
N THR A 368 -26.13 -40.88 -27.70
CA THR A 368 -27.52 -41.36 -27.69
C THR A 368 -27.99 -41.65 -29.12
N VAL A 369 -28.56 -42.83 -29.33
CA VAL A 369 -29.20 -43.21 -30.60
C VAL A 369 -30.67 -42.82 -30.53
N ILE A 370 -31.14 -42.04 -31.51
CA ILE A 370 -32.53 -41.64 -31.69
C ILE A 370 -33.07 -42.43 -32.87
N ASN A 371 -34.13 -43.22 -32.64
CA ASN A 371 -34.90 -43.84 -33.72
C ASN A 371 -35.89 -42.80 -34.26
N LEU A 372 -35.63 -42.27 -35.46
CA LEU A 372 -36.44 -41.17 -36.00
C LEU A 372 -37.90 -41.60 -36.23
N LEU A 373 -38.13 -42.85 -36.63
CA LEU A 373 -39.45 -43.38 -36.99
C LEU A 373 -40.43 -43.39 -35.80
N THR A 374 -39.90 -43.58 -34.60
CA THR A 374 -40.72 -43.79 -33.40
C THR A 374 -40.63 -42.64 -32.40
N GLU A 375 -39.61 -41.80 -32.50
CA GLU A 375 -39.34 -40.76 -31.51
C GLU A 375 -39.57 -39.34 -32.02
N LEU A 376 -39.63 -39.14 -33.34
CA LEU A 376 -39.84 -37.83 -33.96
C LEU A 376 -40.92 -37.89 -35.05
N SER A 377 -41.44 -36.72 -35.41
CA SER A 377 -42.38 -36.59 -36.52
C SER A 377 -41.63 -36.26 -37.82
N LEU A 378 -42.33 -36.31 -38.95
CA LEU A 378 -41.82 -35.66 -40.16
C LEU A 378 -41.72 -34.13 -39.98
N GLY A 379 -40.81 -33.51 -40.73
CA GLY A 379 -40.64 -32.05 -40.75
C GLY A 379 -39.29 -31.60 -40.21
N THR A 380 -39.22 -30.30 -39.89
CA THR A 380 -37.98 -29.64 -39.45
C THR A 380 -37.79 -29.80 -37.95
N HIS A 381 -36.60 -30.24 -37.56
CA HIS A 381 -36.18 -30.39 -36.16
C HIS A 381 -34.91 -29.60 -35.89
N THR A 382 -34.78 -29.06 -34.69
CA THR A 382 -33.61 -28.29 -34.26
C THR A 382 -32.99 -28.89 -33.02
N PHE A 383 -31.78 -29.41 -33.17
CA PHE A 383 -30.96 -29.88 -32.06
C PHE A 383 -30.07 -28.75 -31.57
N THR A 384 -30.17 -28.39 -30.30
CA THR A 384 -29.45 -27.27 -29.67
C THR A 384 -28.63 -27.77 -28.49
N ILE A 385 -27.42 -27.28 -28.35
CA ILE A 385 -26.59 -27.45 -27.16
C ILE A 385 -26.43 -26.09 -26.50
N ASN A 386 -26.83 -25.98 -25.24
CA ASN A 386 -26.49 -24.85 -24.39
C ASN A 386 -25.42 -25.29 -23.40
N ALA A 387 -24.35 -24.52 -23.26
CA ALA A 387 -23.28 -24.83 -22.32
C ALA A 387 -22.88 -23.61 -21.50
N ALA A 388 -22.39 -23.87 -20.29
CA ALA A 388 -21.70 -22.90 -19.46
C ALA A 388 -20.43 -23.52 -18.86
N ASP A 389 -19.39 -22.73 -18.68
CA ASP A 389 -18.19 -23.13 -17.94
C ASP A 389 -18.44 -23.07 -16.41
N ASN A 390 -17.39 -23.33 -15.61
CA ASN A 390 -17.48 -23.32 -14.15
C ASN A 390 -17.59 -21.91 -13.53
N VAL A 391 -17.30 -20.85 -14.30
CA VAL A 391 -17.45 -19.45 -13.84
C VAL A 391 -18.70 -18.78 -14.42
N GLY A 392 -19.46 -19.49 -15.25
CA GLY A 392 -20.75 -19.08 -15.78
C GLY A 392 -20.73 -18.39 -17.14
N ASN A 393 -19.62 -18.39 -17.89
CA ASN A 393 -19.61 -17.94 -19.29
C ASN A 393 -20.42 -18.93 -20.13
N ARG A 394 -21.30 -18.42 -21.00
CA ARG A 394 -22.29 -19.23 -21.71
C ARG A 394 -22.14 -19.18 -23.22
N SER A 395 -22.36 -20.31 -23.87
CA SER A 395 -22.47 -20.43 -25.32
C SER A 395 -23.64 -21.32 -25.72
N SER A 396 -24.09 -21.15 -26.96
CA SER A 396 -25.13 -21.98 -27.56
C SER A 396 -24.78 -22.26 -29.02
N SER A 397 -25.06 -23.47 -29.46
CA SER A 397 -24.93 -23.87 -30.87
C SER A 397 -26.07 -24.80 -31.23
N SER A 398 -26.55 -24.71 -32.47
CA SER A 398 -27.68 -25.50 -32.93
C SER A 398 -27.48 -25.95 -34.37
N VAL A 399 -28.07 -27.10 -34.70
CA VAL A 399 -28.18 -27.62 -36.04
C VAL A 399 -29.64 -27.93 -36.34
N THR A 400 -30.09 -27.52 -37.52
CA THR A 400 -31.43 -27.80 -38.02
C THR A 400 -31.34 -28.86 -39.10
N PHE A 401 -32.14 -29.91 -38.97
CA PHE A 401 -32.25 -31.01 -39.93
C PHE A 401 -33.72 -31.27 -40.25
N MET A 402 -33.98 -32.02 -41.30
CA MET A 402 -35.35 -32.35 -41.73
C MET A 402 -35.54 -33.85 -41.81
N ILE A 403 -36.68 -34.34 -41.33
CA ILE A 403 -37.09 -35.73 -41.47
C ILE A 403 -38.13 -35.79 -42.58
N VAL A 404 -37.89 -36.66 -43.57
CA VAL A 404 -38.73 -36.81 -44.75
C VAL A 404 -39.14 -38.26 -44.97
N ALA A 405 -40.29 -38.46 -45.60
CA ALA A 405 -40.68 -39.75 -46.16
C ALA A 405 -40.42 -39.76 -47.67
N THR A 406 -39.97 -40.91 -48.19
CA THR A 406 -39.89 -41.21 -49.63
C THR A 406 -40.73 -42.45 -49.92
N ALA A 407 -41.09 -42.66 -51.19
CA ALA A 407 -41.82 -43.85 -51.60
C ALA A 407 -41.09 -45.16 -51.22
N ALA A 408 -39.76 -45.12 -51.10
CA ALA A 408 -38.97 -46.25 -50.63
C ALA A 408 -38.88 -46.32 -49.10
N SER A 409 -38.76 -45.20 -48.38
CA SER A 409 -38.63 -45.21 -46.91
C SER A 409 -39.90 -45.71 -46.25
N ILE A 410 -41.09 -45.36 -46.74
CA ILE A 410 -42.35 -45.85 -46.16
C ILE A 410 -42.51 -47.38 -46.25
N ILE A 411 -41.87 -48.02 -47.24
CA ILE A 411 -41.78 -49.48 -47.32
C ILE A 411 -40.90 -50.01 -46.18
N ALA A 412 -39.76 -49.35 -45.93
CA ALA A 412 -38.87 -49.69 -44.81
C ALA A 412 -39.57 -49.50 -43.45
N ASP A 413 -40.36 -48.43 -43.31
CA ASP A 413 -41.12 -48.11 -42.09
C ASP A 413 -42.14 -49.23 -41.78
N VAL A 414 -42.87 -49.73 -42.79
CA VAL A 414 -43.78 -50.88 -42.65
C VAL A 414 -43.03 -52.16 -42.27
N ASN A 415 -41.85 -52.40 -42.86
CA ASN A 415 -41.03 -53.57 -42.52
C ASN A 415 -40.52 -53.50 -41.07
N GLU A 416 -40.08 -52.32 -40.62
CA GLU A 416 -39.63 -52.11 -39.24
C GLU A 416 -40.77 -52.34 -38.25
N PHE A 417 -41.94 -51.73 -38.48
CA PHE A 417 -43.10 -51.95 -37.61
C PHE A 417 -43.59 -53.40 -37.60
N HIS A 418 -43.45 -54.14 -38.71
CA HIS A 418 -43.74 -55.57 -38.70
C HIS A 418 -42.72 -56.35 -37.87
N SER A 419 -41.42 -56.07 -38.04
CA SER A 419 -40.35 -56.75 -37.31
C SER A 419 -40.39 -56.52 -35.80
N THR A 420 -40.88 -55.35 -35.36
CA THR A 420 -41.06 -54.98 -33.95
C THR A 420 -42.40 -55.46 -33.37
N GLY A 421 -43.26 -56.07 -34.19
CA GLY A 421 -44.59 -56.54 -33.80
C GLY A 421 -45.66 -55.44 -33.69
N ALA A 422 -45.31 -54.19 -34.01
CA ALA A 422 -46.27 -53.09 -34.09
C ALA A 422 -47.27 -53.26 -35.25
N ILE A 423 -46.92 -54.06 -36.26
CA ILE A 423 -47.81 -54.67 -37.25
C ILE A 423 -47.77 -56.19 -37.03
N SER A 424 -48.75 -56.74 -36.33
CA SER A 424 -48.80 -58.15 -35.94
C SER A 424 -49.54 -59.05 -36.93
N SER A 425 -50.39 -58.47 -37.79
CA SER A 425 -51.16 -59.21 -38.79
C SER A 425 -50.37 -59.39 -40.09
N ALA A 426 -50.10 -60.65 -40.47
CA ALA A 426 -49.42 -60.99 -41.72
C ALA A 426 -50.21 -60.51 -42.96
N ASP A 427 -51.54 -60.59 -42.93
CA ASP A 427 -52.41 -60.11 -44.00
C ASP A 427 -52.38 -58.58 -44.11
N ALA A 428 -52.37 -57.88 -42.95
CA ALA A 428 -52.23 -56.43 -42.94
C ALA A 428 -50.88 -56.01 -43.51
N TYR A 429 -49.78 -56.60 -43.03
CA TYR A 429 -48.43 -56.35 -43.54
C TYR A 429 -48.33 -56.60 -45.05
N SER A 430 -48.74 -57.77 -45.54
CA SER A 430 -48.68 -58.10 -46.97
C SER A 430 -49.49 -57.11 -47.82
N GLY A 431 -50.70 -56.74 -47.37
CA GLY A 431 -51.54 -55.80 -48.10
C GLY A 431 -50.98 -54.38 -48.16
N LEU A 432 -50.29 -53.93 -47.10
CA LEU A 432 -49.60 -52.64 -47.05
C LEU A 432 -48.39 -52.63 -48.01
N ILE A 433 -47.54 -53.64 -47.94
CA ILE A 433 -46.35 -53.77 -48.80
C ILE A 433 -46.73 -53.87 -50.28
N THR A 434 -47.79 -54.60 -50.64
CA THR A 434 -48.28 -54.65 -52.03
C THR A 434 -48.67 -53.26 -52.54
N LYS A 435 -49.38 -52.47 -51.74
CA LYS A 435 -49.79 -51.11 -52.14
C LYS A 435 -48.59 -50.18 -52.29
N LEU A 436 -47.67 -50.19 -51.33
CA LEU A 436 -46.49 -49.33 -51.40
C LEU A 436 -45.57 -49.69 -52.59
N ASN A 437 -45.36 -50.97 -52.87
CA ASN A 437 -44.63 -51.40 -54.06
C ASN A 437 -45.33 -51.01 -55.37
N GLN A 438 -46.67 -50.98 -55.38
CA GLN A 438 -47.43 -50.49 -56.53
C GLN A 438 -47.31 -48.97 -56.70
N ALA A 439 -47.31 -48.20 -55.60
CA ALA A 439 -47.18 -46.74 -55.61
C ALA A 439 -45.77 -46.27 -56.03
N LEU A 440 -44.73 -47.00 -55.62
CA LEU A 440 -43.32 -46.67 -55.81
C LEU A 440 -42.96 -46.22 -57.25
N PRO A 441 -43.24 -47.00 -58.32
CA PRO A 441 -42.89 -46.57 -59.68
C PRO A 441 -43.68 -45.36 -60.17
N TYR A 442 -44.92 -45.18 -59.71
CA TYR A 442 -45.74 -44.02 -60.09
C TYR A 442 -45.24 -42.73 -59.42
N TRP A 443 -44.88 -42.81 -58.13
CA TRP A 443 -44.33 -41.67 -57.40
C TRP A 443 -42.97 -41.26 -57.96
N ASN A 444 -42.06 -42.22 -58.21
CA ASN A 444 -40.74 -41.95 -58.81
C ASN A 444 -40.80 -41.38 -60.24
N THR A 445 -41.93 -41.52 -60.94
CA THR A 445 -42.12 -40.99 -62.30
C THR A 445 -43.03 -39.75 -62.37
N GLY A 446 -43.36 -39.14 -61.21
CA GLY A 446 -44.19 -37.94 -61.13
C GLY A 446 -45.67 -38.16 -61.51
N LYS A 447 -46.15 -39.41 -61.54
CA LYS A 447 -47.55 -39.76 -61.83
C LYS A 447 -48.42 -39.64 -60.57
N CYS A 448 -48.44 -38.45 -59.98
CA CYS A 448 -48.98 -38.17 -58.65
C CYS A 448 -50.42 -38.65 -58.48
N GLY A 449 -51.34 -38.34 -59.39
CA GLY A 449 -52.74 -38.79 -59.24
C GLY A 449 -52.92 -40.32 -59.15
N THR A 450 -52.04 -41.12 -59.76
CA THR A 450 -52.08 -42.59 -59.60
C THR A 450 -51.44 -43.02 -58.28
N ALA A 451 -50.30 -42.43 -57.92
CA ALA A 451 -49.62 -42.70 -56.64
C ALA A 451 -50.50 -42.31 -55.44
N ASP A 452 -51.12 -41.13 -55.47
CA ASP A 452 -51.97 -40.58 -54.41
C ASP A 452 -53.22 -41.43 -54.17
N ASN A 453 -53.82 -41.97 -55.25
CA ASN A 453 -54.93 -42.93 -55.13
C ASN A 453 -54.49 -44.19 -54.39
N ILE A 454 -53.27 -44.68 -54.64
CA ILE A 454 -52.72 -45.86 -53.97
C ILE A 454 -52.34 -45.54 -52.52
N TYR A 455 -51.72 -44.39 -52.23
CA TYR A 455 -51.45 -43.95 -50.85
C TYR A 455 -52.74 -43.71 -50.06
N SER A 456 -53.80 -43.21 -50.69
CA SER A 456 -55.12 -43.09 -50.06
C SER A 456 -55.71 -44.47 -49.72
N ALA A 457 -55.57 -45.45 -50.62
CA ALA A 457 -55.96 -46.83 -50.35
C ALA A 457 -55.11 -47.49 -49.24
N PHE A 458 -53.82 -47.15 -49.17
CA PHE A 458 -52.91 -47.56 -48.09
C PHE A 458 -53.38 -46.97 -46.75
N ILE A 459 -53.63 -45.66 -46.67
CA ILE A 459 -54.14 -44.97 -45.48
C ILE A 459 -55.45 -45.62 -45.01
N ASN A 460 -56.39 -45.89 -45.92
CA ASN A 460 -57.65 -46.55 -45.59
C ASN A 460 -57.44 -47.94 -44.97
N GLN A 461 -56.47 -48.72 -45.47
CA GLN A 461 -56.13 -50.01 -44.88
C GLN A 461 -55.50 -49.84 -43.49
N VAL A 462 -54.56 -48.91 -43.32
CA VAL A 462 -53.93 -48.63 -42.02
C VAL A 462 -55.01 -48.27 -41.00
N MET A 463 -55.92 -47.34 -41.34
CA MET A 463 -57.06 -46.93 -40.51
C MET A 463 -57.97 -48.10 -40.12
N ALA A 464 -58.25 -49.01 -41.06
CA ALA A 464 -59.11 -50.17 -40.79
C ALA A 464 -58.49 -51.20 -39.82
N GLN A 465 -57.16 -51.18 -39.67
CA GLN A 465 -56.38 -52.13 -38.89
C GLN A 465 -55.90 -51.58 -37.53
N ILE A 466 -56.16 -50.30 -37.23
CA ILE A 466 -55.85 -49.68 -35.93
C ILE A 466 -56.48 -50.50 -34.79
N GLY A 467 -55.65 -50.93 -33.85
CA GLY A 467 -56.06 -51.72 -32.69
C GLY A 467 -56.45 -53.16 -32.98
N LYS A 468 -56.38 -53.61 -34.25
CA LYS A 468 -56.62 -55.01 -34.65
C LYS A 468 -55.31 -55.72 -35.00
N GLY A 469 -54.61 -55.19 -36.00
CA GLY A 469 -53.36 -55.74 -36.52
C GLY A 469 -52.22 -54.71 -36.57
N ILE A 470 -52.50 -53.44 -36.30
CA ILE A 470 -51.54 -52.34 -36.26
C ILE A 470 -51.79 -51.53 -34.98
N THR A 471 -50.72 -51.23 -34.24
CA THR A 471 -50.82 -50.36 -33.05
C THR A 471 -51.23 -48.93 -33.45
N ALA A 472 -51.85 -48.19 -32.53
CA ALA A 472 -52.28 -46.82 -32.81
C ALA A 472 -51.10 -45.89 -33.17
N ALA A 473 -49.95 -46.05 -32.50
CA ALA A 473 -48.75 -45.27 -32.77
C ALA A 473 -48.19 -45.54 -34.17
N ALA A 474 -47.96 -46.81 -34.53
CA ALA A 474 -47.47 -47.17 -35.87
C ALA A 474 -48.43 -46.73 -36.97
N ALA A 475 -49.74 -46.84 -36.74
CA ALA A 475 -50.73 -46.36 -37.69
C ALA A 475 -50.66 -44.85 -37.91
N ALA A 476 -50.52 -44.05 -36.84
CA ALA A 476 -50.39 -42.61 -36.94
C ALA A 476 -49.13 -42.20 -37.74
N THR A 477 -47.98 -42.84 -37.47
CA THR A 477 -46.74 -42.63 -38.22
C THR A 477 -46.91 -42.94 -39.71
N LEU A 478 -47.40 -44.14 -40.06
CA LEU A 478 -47.57 -44.55 -41.45
C LEU A 478 -48.57 -43.68 -42.22
N ILE A 479 -49.62 -43.18 -41.56
CA ILE A 479 -50.57 -42.25 -42.16
C ILE A 479 -49.87 -40.91 -42.43
N SER A 480 -49.12 -40.38 -41.47
CA SER A 480 -48.34 -39.14 -41.64
C SER A 480 -47.37 -39.26 -42.81
N ASP A 481 -46.68 -40.39 -42.94
CA ASP A 481 -45.72 -40.63 -44.03
C ASP A 481 -46.41 -40.70 -45.39
N ALA A 482 -47.52 -41.43 -45.49
CA ALA A 482 -48.29 -41.50 -46.72
C ALA A 482 -48.86 -40.11 -47.11
N GLN A 483 -49.32 -39.32 -46.13
CA GLN A 483 -49.79 -37.96 -46.37
C GLN A 483 -48.67 -37.03 -46.82
N TYR A 484 -47.47 -37.17 -46.25
CA TYR A 484 -46.29 -36.42 -46.70
C TYR A 484 -45.95 -36.73 -48.15
N LEU A 485 -46.02 -38.00 -48.56
CA LEU A 485 -45.76 -38.41 -49.95
C LEU A 485 -46.78 -37.88 -50.94
N ILE A 486 -48.05 -37.81 -50.55
CA ILE A 486 -49.12 -37.18 -51.35
C ILE A 486 -48.82 -35.67 -51.51
N ALA A 487 -48.44 -34.99 -50.43
CA ALA A 487 -48.18 -33.56 -50.44
C ALA A 487 -46.87 -33.16 -51.18
N HIS A 488 -45.91 -34.09 -51.28
CA HIS A 488 -44.56 -33.83 -51.83
C HIS A 488 -44.23 -34.74 -53.02
N CYS A 489 -45.23 -35.08 -53.83
CA CYS A 489 -44.99 -35.82 -55.06
C CYS A 489 -44.09 -35.00 -56.03
N PRO A 490 -43.04 -35.62 -56.62
CA PRO A 490 -42.03 -34.92 -57.42
C PRO A 490 -42.48 -34.45 -58.80
#